data_AF-A0A3G2JHI9-F1
#
_entry.id   AF-A0A3G2JHI9-F1
#
_cell.length_a   1.000
_cell.length_b   1.000
_cell.length_c   1.000
_cell.angle_alpha   90.00
_cell.angle_beta   90.00
_cell.angle_gamma   90.00
#
_symmetry.space_group_name_H-M   'P 1'
#
loop_
_entity.id
_entity.type
_entity.pdbx_description
1 polymer ?
#
loop_
_entity_poly.entity_id
_entity_poly.type
_entity_poly.pdbx_seq_one_letter_code
_entity_poly.pdbx_strand_id
1 'polypeptide(L)'
;MTQHGFDAGRDEDDVPEWVDQVMATVAAEVRRRRKELHMSAQDLADRCEEIGHPIPRNVIANMESGRRANLPLVDVIVLAEALDTYPICLLYPVGYVDRVQRLPLQHSERTWDAMRWFTGDREELGREDAMLRSFRAHIRHQRAALAALKGEKHERWKAETAPNKAEREEALLAQADYAERVLEAKYRLRSARAFIREDGGTPPHLPPELADVDPPETAPNTTEENDL
;
A
#
# COMPACT_ATOMS: atom_id res chain seq x y z
N MET A 1 61.49 17.35 17.56
CA MET A 1 60.58 16.86 16.51
C MET A 1 59.53 15.99 17.18
N THR A 2 58.38 16.56 17.47
CA THR A 2 57.20 15.84 17.97
C THR A 2 56.15 15.95 16.89
N GLN A 3 55.88 14.84 16.20
CA GLN A 3 54.77 14.73 15.26
C GLN A 3 53.48 14.79 16.06
N HIS A 4 52.75 15.90 15.98
CA HIS A 4 51.32 15.90 16.25
C HIS A 4 50.65 15.28 15.02
N GLY A 5 50.22 14.03 15.18
CA GLY A 5 49.29 13.40 14.25
C GLY A 5 48.02 14.23 14.22
N PHE A 6 47.70 14.74 13.03
CA PHE A 6 46.42 15.34 12.71
C PHE A 6 45.35 14.25 12.83
N ASP A 7 44.69 14.22 13.98
CA ASP A 7 43.39 13.58 14.12
C ASP A 7 42.38 14.49 13.41
N ALA A 8 42.14 14.20 12.14
CA ALA A 8 41.07 14.82 11.37
C ALA A 8 39.75 14.26 11.90
N GLY A 9 39.30 14.82 13.02
CA GLY A 9 37.90 14.72 13.42
C GLY A 9 37.07 15.13 12.22
N ARG A 10 36.30 14.18 11.67
CA ARG A 10 35.15 14.50 10.84
C ARG A 10 34.36 15.54 11.62
N ASP A 11 34.16 16.72 11.05
CA ASP A 11 33.29 17.74 11.63
C ASP A 11 31.94 17.09 11.97
N GLU A 12 31.71 16.80 13.26
CA GLU A 12 30.46 16.23 13.77
C GLU A 12 29.27 17.18 13.49
N ASP A 13 29.57 18.43 13.11
CA ASP A 13 28.62 19.50 12.78
C ASP A 13 28.16 19.51 11.31
N ASP A 14 28.73 18.71 10.40
CA ASP A 14 28.31 18.64 8.99
C ASP A 14 27.39 17.43 8.70
N VAL A 15 26.56 17.06 9.69
CA VAL A 15 25.45 16.13 9.46
C VAL A 15 24.27 16.97 8.98
N PRO A 16 23.82 16.82 7.72
CA PRO A 16 22.66 17.56 7.22
C PRO A 16 21.48 17.33 8.16
N GLU A 17 20.75 18.39 8.49
CA GLU A 17 19.56 18.31 9.33
C GLU A 17 18.61 17.27 8.72
N TRP A 18 17.94 16.47 9.56
CA TRP A 18 17.05 15.40 9.09
C TRP A 18 16.05 15.89 8.02
N VAL A 19 15.58 17.13 8.17
CA VAL A 19 14.71 17.80 7.19
C VAL A 19 15.38 17.90 5.82
N ASP A 20 16.63 18.35 5.75
CA ASP A 20 17.38 18.47 4.51
C ASP A 20 17.61 17.12 3.84
N GLN A 21 17.84 16.06 4.62
CA GLN A 21 18.01 14.70 4.09
C GLN A 21 16.72 14.17 3.44
N VAL A 22 15.57 14.38 4.09
CA VAL A 22 14.26 13.99 3.54
C VAL A 22 13.97 14.79 2.27
N MET A 23 14.20 16.11 2.30
CA MET A 23 14.01 17.01 1.17
C MET A 23 14.89 16.63 -0.02
N ALA A 24 16.18 16.36 0.21
CA ALA A 24 17.13 15.94 -0.81
C ALA A 24 16.73 14.59 -1.43
N THR A 25 16.22 13.66 -0.62
CA THR A 25 15.72 12.36 -1.08
C THR A 25 14.56 12.55 -2.05
N VAL A 26 13.53 13.30 -1.66
CA VAL A 26 12.37 13.54 -2.52
C VAL A 26 12.76 14.29 -3.79
N ALA A 27 13.60 15.32 -3.68
CA ALA A 27 14.09 16.07 -4.84
C ALA A 27 14.88 15.19 -5.82
N ALA A 28 15.73 14.30 -5.32
CA ALA A 28 16.49 13.35 -6.12
C ALA A 28 15.58 12.36 -6.84
N GLU A 29 14.56 11.83 -6.15
CA GLU A 29 13.61 10.87 -6.72
C GLU A 29 12.67 11.49 -7.75
N VAL A 30 12.20 12.71 -7.51
CA VAL A 30 11.46 13.48 -8.53
C VAL A 30 12.31 13.65 -9.78
N ARG A 31 13.57 14.09 -9.62
CA ARG A 31 14.50 14.27 -10.74
C ARG A 31 14.79 12.97 -11.48
N ARG A 32 15.00 11.87 -10.74
CA ARG A 32 15.26 10.54 -11.31
C ARG A 32 14.08 10.08 -12.14
N ARG A 33 12.88 10.02 -11.54
CA ARG A 33 11.66 9.55 -12.20
C ARG A 33 11.30 10.41 -13.41
N ARG A 34 11.42 11.74 -13.30
CA ARG A 34 11.19 12.66 -14.42
C ARG A 34 12.12 12.36 -15.59
N LYS A 35 13.40 12.10 -15.33
CA LYS A 35 14.38 11.75 -16.38
C LYS A 35 14.11 10.38 -16.99
N GLU A 36 13.66 9.41 -16.21
CA GLU A 36 13.26 8.08 -16.72
C GLU A 36 12.07 8.16 -17.68
N LEU A 37 11.14 9.08 -17.42
CA LEU A 37 10.01 9.39 -18.31
C LEU A 37 10.39 10.33 -19.46
N HIS A 38 11.66 10.70 -19.59
CA HIS A 38 12.16 11.66 -20.59
C HIS A 38 11.47 13.03 -20.55
N MET A 39 10.95 13.43 -19.40
CA MET A 39 10.24 14.69 -19.21
C MET A 39 11.21 15.84 -18.91
N SER A 40 10.95 17.01 -19.48
CA SER A 40 11.55 18.27 -19.04
C SER A 40 10.91 18.75 -17.73
N ALA A 41 11.54 19.73 -17.05
CA ALA A 41 10.92 20.37 -15.89
C ALA A 41 9.66 21.18 -16.27
N GLN A 42 9.53 21.59 -17.53
CA GLN A 42 8.31 22.22 -18.04
C GLN A 42 7.21 21.18 -18.20
N ASP A 43 7.52 20.03 -18.80
CA ASP A 43 6.55 18.95 -19.03
C ASP A 43 5.94 18.47 -17.70
N LEU A 44 6.75 18.40 -16.63
CA LEU A 44 6.25 18.06 -15.30
C LEU A 44 5.35 19.17 -14.72
N ALA A 45 5.68 20.44 -14.94
CA ALA A 45 4.85 21.57 -14.51
C ALA A 45 3.49 21.55 -15.22
N ASP A 46 3.51 21.35 -16.54
CA ASP A 46 2.31 21.26 -17.38
C ASP A 46 1.42 20.10 -16.90
N ARG A 47 2.02 18.94 -16.58
CA ARG A 47 1.27 17.79 -16.03
C ARG A 47 0.64 18.08 -14.67
N CYS A 48 1.31 18.83 -13.81
CA CYS A 48 0.73 19.26 -12.53
C CYS A 48 -0.46 20.22 -12.73
N GLU A 49 -0.38 21.09 -13.74
CA GLU A 49 -1.49 21.97 -14.14
C GLU A 49 -2.69 21.18 -14.67
N GLU A 50 -2.46 20.15 -15.49
CA GLU A 50 -3.52 19.25 -15.97
C GLU A 50 -4.24 18.50 -14.83
N ILE A 51 -3.55 18.19 -13.73
CA ILE A 51 -4.13 17.59 -12.52
C ILE A 51 -4.97 18.61 -11.73
N GLY A 52 -4.81 19.90 -11.99
CA GLY A 52 -5.51 20.99 -11.30
C GLY A 52 -4.77 21.55 -10.08
N HIS A 53 -3.50 21.20 -9.88
CA HIS A 53 -2.63 21.79 -8.86
C HIS A 53 -1.32 22.26 -9.49
N PRO A 54 -1.27 23.50 -10.04
CA PRO A 54 -0.11 23.99 -10.76
C PRO A 54 1.13 24.08 -9.86
N ILE A 55 2.21 23.40 -10.26
CA ILE A 55 3.54 23.52 -9.65
C ILE A 55 4.48 24.12 -10.69
N PRO A 56 4.82 25.42 -10.59
CA PRO A 56 5.60 26.11 -11.61
C PRO A 56 6.96 25.47 -11.90
N ARG A 57 7.40 25.49 -13.17
CA ARG A 57 8.71 24.95 -13.60
C ARG A 57 9.88 25.42 -12.72
N ASN A 58 9.91 26.70 -12.33
CA ASN A 58 10.97 27.25 -11.49
C ASN A 58 10.97 26.65 -10.08
N VAL A 59 9.80 26.30 -9.54
CA VAL A 59 9.66 25.62 -8.25
C VAL A 59 10.23 24.20 -8.34
N ILE A 60 9.89 23.47 -9.40
CA ILE A 60 10.45 22.13 -9.68
C ILE A 60 11.97 22.22 -9.82
N ALA A 61 12.47 23.14 -10.64
CA ALA A 61 13.91 23.30 -10.87
C ALA A 61 14.67 23.69 -9.58
N ASN A 62 14.08 24.55 -8.74
CA ASN A 62 14.69 24.94 -7.47
C ASN A 62 14.72 23.77 -6.47
N MET A 63 13.62 23.02 -6.37
CA MET A 63 13.55 21.81 -5.55
C MET A 63 14.60 20.79 -5.97
N GLU A 64 14.68 20.43 -7.26
CA GLU A 64 15.67 19.46 -7.75
C GLU A 64 17.13 19.89 -7.57
N SER A 65 17.37 21.19 -7.43
CA SER A 65 18.70 21.74 -7.17
C SER A 65 19.02 21.92 -5.69
N GLY A 66 18.10 21.57 -4.78
CA GLY A 66 18.25 21.76 -3.34
C GLY A 66 18.10 23.21 -2.87
N ARG A 67 17.69 24.14 -3.72
CA ARG A 67 17.51 25.57 -3.37
C ARG A 67 16.17 25.89 -2.73
N ARG A 68 15.25 24.92 -2.64
CA ARG A 68 13.94 25.11 -2.02
C ARG A 68 13.99 24.60 -0.58
N ALA A 69 13.70 25.48 0.38
CA ALA A 69 13.73 25.17 1.81
C ALA A 69 12.47 24.43 2.32
N ASN A 70 11.45 24.25 1.48
CA ASN A 70 10.20 23.59 1.88
C ASN A 70 9.65 22.67 0.78
N LEU A 71 8.97 21.60 1.17
CA LEU A 71 8.23 20.74 0.26
C LEU A 71 6.88 20.41 0.88
N PRO A 72 5.81 21.12 0.47
CA PRO A 72 4.46 20.83 0.93
C PRO A 72 4.07 19.38 0.62
N LEU A 73 3.39 18.71 1.56
CA LEU A 73 2.90 17.34 1.35
C LEU A 73 2.00 17.23 0.11
N VAL A 74 1.16 18.24 -0.13
CA VAL A 74 0.29 18.31 -1.32
C VAL A 74 1.10 18.32 -2.61
N ASP A 75 2.22 19.06 -2.65
CA ASP A 75 3.11 19.07 -3.81
C ASP A 75 3.68 17.67 -4.06
N VAL A 76 4.06 16.93 -3.01
CA VAL A 76 4.59 15.55 -3.15
C VAL A 76 3.55 14.61 -3.75
N ILE A 77 2.30 14.71 -3.31
CA ILE A 77 1.20 13.87 -3.82
C ILE A 77 0.95 14.16 -5.31
N VAL A 78 0.89 15.43 -5.68
CA VAL A 78 0.65 15.86 -7.07
C VAL A 78 1.83 15.51 -7.96
N LEU A 79 3.06 15.71 -7.50
CA LEU A 79 4.27 15.33 -8.23
C LEU A 79 4.31 13.82 -8.47
N ALA A 80 3.90 13.01 -7.50
CA ALA A 80 3.85 11.56 -7.65
C ALA A 80 2.84 11.14 -8.74
N GLU A 81 1.64 11.70 -8.72
CA GLU A 81 0.62 11.48 -9.76
C GLU A 81 1.14 11.94 -11.14
N ALA A 82 1.74 13.12 -11.21
CA ALA A 82 2.31 13.66 -12.45
C ALA A 82 3.47 12.82 -13.01
N LEU A 83 4.16 12.06 -12.15
CA LEU A 83 5.29 11.19 -12.47
C LEU A 83 4.90 9.70 -12.59
N ASP A 84 3.60 9.39 -12.61
CA ASP A 84 3.07 8.03 -12.69
C ASP A 84 3.76 7.09 -11.68
N THR A 85 3.75 7.51 -10.40
CA THR A 85 4.34 6.78 -9.27
C THR A 85 3.54 7.00 -8.00
N TYR A 86 3.79 6.19 -6.97
CA TYR A 86 3.17 6.38 -5.67
C TYR A 86 3.95 7.43 -4.84
N PRO A 87 3.28 8.30 -4.06
CA PRO A 87 3.97 9.29 -3.21
C PRO A 87 5.02 8.67 -2.29
N ILE A 88 4.75 7.47 -1.78
CA ILE A 88 5.69 6.74 -0.91
C ILE A 88 7.02 6.43 -1.59
N CYS A 89 7.04 6.23 -2.91
CA CYS A 89 8.26 5.96 -3.67
C CYS A 89 9.17 7.18 -3.78
N LEU A 90 8.62 8.39 -3.61
CA LEU A 90 9.40 9.62 -3.55
C LEU A 90 10.04 9.82 -2.17
N LEU A 91 9.38 9.39 -1.09
CA LEU A 91 9.91 9.50 0.28
C LEU A 91 10.88 8.35 0.62
N TYR A 92 10.53 7.11 0.22
CA TYR A 92 11.29 5.90 0.52
C TYR A 92 11.56 5.14 -0.79
N PRO A 93 12.62 5.50 -1.51
CA PRO A 93 12.94 4.89 -2.80
C PRO A 93 13.62 3.53 -2.63
N VAL A 94 12.82 2.54 -2.24
CA VAL A 94 13.24 1.15 -2.04
C VAL A 94 13.95 0.62 -3.30
N GLY A 95 15.14 0.06 -3.10
CA GLY A 95 15.97 -0.49 -4.19
C GLY A 95 16.89 0.53 -4.86
N TYR A 96 16.67 1.83 -4.67
CA TYR A 96 17.54 2.91 -5.18
C TYR A 96 18.39 3.53 -4.07
N VAL A 97 17.81 3.66 -2.87
CA VAL A 97 18.51 4.07 -1.65
C VAL A 97 18.43 2.93 -0.65
N ASP A 98 19.59 2.46 -0.17
CA ASP A 98 19.65 1.32 0.77
C ASP A 98 19.18 1.70 2.18
N ARG A 99 19.58 2.89 2.65
CA ARG A 99 19.31 3.35 4.02
C ARG A 99 18.83 4.79 4.06
N VAL A 100 17.88 5.05 4.94
CA VAL A 100 17.24 6.36 5.15
C VAL A 100 17.12 6.65 6.64
N GLN A 101 17.09 7.93 7.02
CA GLN A 101 16.79 8.35 8.38
C GLN A 101 15.28 8.61 8.50
N ARG A 102 14.56 7.75 9.23
CA ARG A 102 13.11 7.84 9.35
C ARG A 102 12.63 9.02 10.21
N LEU A 103 13.34 9.32 11.29
CA LEU A 103 13.02 10.39 12.25
C LEU A 103 14.27 11.16 12.65
N PRO A 104 14.15 12.43 13.10
CA PRO A 104 15.27 13.19 13.63
C PRO A 104 16.03 12.44 14.72
N LEU A 105 17.34 12.68 14.79
CA LEU A 105 18.23 12.16 15.84
C LEU A 105 18.31 10.63 15.93
N GLN A 106 17.78 9.89 14.94
CA GLN A 106 17.92 8.43 14.85
C GLN A 106 19.00 8.03 13.85
N HIS A 107 19.62 6.87 14.03
CA HIS A 107 20.49 6.34 12.97
C HIS A 107 19.67 5.97 11.74
N SER A 108 20.32 5.97 10.57
CA SER A 108 19.67 5.46 9.36
C SER A 108 19.31 3.98 9.53
N GLU A 109 18.21 3.58 8.92
CA GLU A 109 17.68 2.22 8.87
C GLU A 109 17.47 1.79 7.42
N ARG A 110 17.16 0.50 7.17
CA ARG A 110 16.91 0.05 5.80
C ARG A 110 15.67 0.76 5.26
N THR A 111 15.73 1.22 4.02
CA THR A 111 14.60 1.92 3.37
C THR A 111 13.32 1.07 3.37
N TRP A 112 13.46 -0.25 3.22
CA TRP A 112 12.35 -1.19 3.33
C TRP A 112 11.65 -1.15 4.69
N ASP A 113 12.40 -1.07 5.79
CA ASP A 113 11.83 -1.08 7.14
C ASP A 113 11.16 0.26 7.49
N ALA A 114 11.75 1.37 7.03
CA ALA A 114 11.15 2.71 7.14
C ALA A 114 9.85 2.82 6.33
N MET A 115 9.83 2.29 5.10
CA MET A 115 8.63 2.26 4.25
C MET A 115 7.51 1.42 4.87
N ARG A 116 7.83 0.23 5.40
CA ARG A 116 6.83 -0.62 6.06
C ARG A 116 6.26 0.05 7.31
N TRP A 117 7.08 0.75 8.09
CA TRP A 117 6.58 1.55 9.20
C TRP A 117 5.61 2.65 8.72
N PHE A 118 6.00 3.41 7.70
CA PHE A 118 5.20 4.55 7.23
C PHE A 118 3.85 4.11 6.65
N THR A 119 3.85 3.02 5.90
CA THR A 119 2.63 2.43 5.32
C THR A 119 1.81 1.67 6.35
N GLY A 120 2.30 1.51 7.57
CA GLY A 120 1.70 0.69 8.62
C GLY A 120 1.84 -0.81 8.39
N ASP A 121 2.57 -1.27 7.37
CA ASP A 121 2.85 -2.68 7.07
C ASP A 121 3.87 -3.31 8.04
N ARG A 122 3.74 -2.99 9.32
CA ARG A 122 4.46 -3.61 10.43
C ARG A 122 3.44 -4.02 11.48
N GLU A 123 3.36 -5.33 11.72
CA GLU A 123 2.58 -5.87 12.83
C GLU A 123 3.30 -5.57 14.15
N GLU A 124 3.03 -4.39 14.71
CA GLU A 124 3.45 -4.02 16.06
C GLU A 124 2.23 -4.03 16.98
N LEU A 125 2.20 -5.02 17.88
CA LEU A 125 1.19 -5.17 18.93
C LEU A 125 0.96 -3.82 19.62
N GLY A 126 -0.29 -3.34 19.59
CA GLY A 126 -0.71 -2.11 20.26
C GLY A 126 -0.51 -0.80 19.50
N ARG A 127 0.06 -0.81 18.29
CA ARG A 127 0.19 0.40 17.45
C ARG A 127 -0.68 0.44 16.20
N GLU A 128 -1.17 -0.71 15.74
CA GLU A 128 -1.93 -0.73 14.50
C GLU A 128 -3.36 -0.21 14.75
N ASP A 129 -3.83 0.65 13.86
CA ASP A 129 -5.20 1.15 13.89
C ASP A 129 -6.19 0.00 13.59
N ALA A 130 -7.25 -0.12 14.39
CA ALA A 130 -8.19 -1.24 14.27
C ALA A 130 -8.93 -1.25 12.93
N MET A 131 -9.23 -0.06 12.40
CA MET A 131 -9.88 0.09 11.11
C MET A 131 -8.93 -0.32 9.98
N LEU A 132 -7.68 0.17 9.99
CA LEU A 132 -6.67 -0.19 9.00
C LEU A 132 -6.40 -1.70 8.98
N ARG A 133 -6.31 -2.35 10.15
CA ARG A 133 -6.25 -3.82 10.27
C ARG A 133 -7.41 -4.50 9.57
N SER A 134 -8.62 -4.04 9.85
CA SER A 134 -9.84 -4.66 9.35
C SER A 134 -9.97 -4.50 7.84
N PHE A 135 -9.59 -3.36 7.27
CA PHE A 135 -9.52 -3.16 5.82
C PHE A 135 -8.46 -4.04 5.15
N ARG A 136 -7.28 -4.23 5.75
CA ARG A 136 -6.27 -5.16 5.21
C ARG A 136 -6.73 -6.61 5.26
N ALA A 137 -7.33 -7.02 6.38
CA ALA A 137 -7.92 -8.33 6.52
C ALA A 137 -9.01 -8.54 5.46
N HIS A 138 -9.90 -7.56 5.26
CA HIS A 138 -10.92 -7.58 4.21
C HIS A 138 -10.30 -7.83 2.83
N ILE A 139 -9.32 -7.02 2.41
CA ILE A 139 -8.68 -7.17 1.08
C ILE A 139 -8.02 -8.55 0.94
N ARG A 140 -7.33 -9.02 1.98
CA ARG A 140 -6.68 -10.34 1.98
C ARG A 140 -7.70 -11.47 1.83
N HIS A 141 -8.79 -11.44 2.59
CA HIS A 141 -9.82 -12.47 2.55
C HIS A 141 -10.64 -12.42 1.26
N GLN A 142 -10.89 -11.23 0.69
CA GLN A 142 -11.50 -11.07 -0.63
C GLN A 142 -10.64 -11.72 -1.72
N ARG A 143 -9.33 -11.44 -1.74
CA ARG A 143 -8.40 -12.06 -2.69
C ARG A 143 -8.36 -13.59 -2.54
N ALA A 144 -8.32 -14.08 -1.30
CA ALA A 144 -8.35 -15.52 -1.03
C ALA A 144 -9.65 -16.17 -1.53
N ALA A 145 -10.81 -15.54 -1.30
CA ALA A 145 -12.10 -16.07 -1.74
C ALA A 145 -12.20 -16.11 -3.28
N LEU A 146 -11.77 -15.05 -3.97
CA LEU A 146 -11.74 -15.03 -5.44
C LEU A 146 -10.78 -16.07 -6.03
N ALA A 147 -9.59 -16.23 -5.43
CA ALA A 147 -8.64 -17.25 -5.86
C ALA A 147 -9.20 -18.67 -5.65
N ALA A 148 -9.85 -18.92 -4.51
CA ALA A 148 -10.47 -20.21 -4.22
C ALA A 148 -11.64 -20.51 -5.17
N LEU A 149 -12.51 -19.54 -5.46
CA LEU A 149 -13.61 -19.69 -6.44
C LEU A 149 -13.08 -20.01 -7.84
N LYS A 150 -12.00 -19.34 -8.26
CA LYS A 150 -11.35 -19.61 -9.54
C LYS A 150 -10.76 -21.03 -9.57
N GLY A 151 -10.11 -21.45 -8.50
CA GLY A 151 -9.57 -22.80 -8.34
C GLY A 151 -10.66 -23.86 -8.40
N GLU A 152 -11.75 -23.69 -7.64
CA GLU A 152 -12.89 -24.62 -7.62
C GLU A 152 -13.49 -24.79 -9.01
N LYS A 153 -13.73 -23.69 -9.73
CA LYS A 153 -14.27 -23.71 -11.10
C LYS A 153 -13.32 -24.45 -12.05
N HIS A 154 -12.02 -24.26 -11.90
CA HIS A 154 -11.00 -24.90 -12.73
C HIS A 154 -10.94 -26.41 -12.49
N GLU A 155 -10.94 -26.85 -11.23
CA GLU A 155 -10.93 -28.28 -10.89
C GLU A 155 -12.25 -28.97 -11.24
N ARG A 156 -13.39 -28.28 -11.11
CA ARG A 156 -14.67 -28.78 -11.61
C ARG A 156 -14.63 -29.05 -13.10
N TRP A 157 -14.13 -28.09 -13.88
CA TRP A 157 -14.01 -28.25 -15.33
C TRP A 157 -13.10 -29.44 -15.68
N LYS A 158 -11.95 -29.59 -15.00
CA LYS A 158 -11.08 -30.77 -15.18
C LYS A 158 -11.80 -32.08 -14.89
N ALA A 159 -12.56 -32.15 -13.79
CA ALA A 159 -13.32 -33.34 -13.43
C ALA A 159 -14.38 -33.70 -14.49
N GLU A 160 -15.01 -32.70 -15.10
CA GLU A 160 -15.98 -32.87 -16.19
C GLU A 160 -15.33 -33.33 -17.50
N THR A 161 -14.11 -32.86 -17.79
CA THR A 161 -13.40 -33.16 -19.06
C THR A 161 -12.35 -34.29 -18.93
N ALA A 162 -12.24 -34.92 -17.77
CA ALA A 162 -11.19 -35.89 -17.49
C ALA A 162 -11.26 -37.11 -18.42
N PRO A 163 -10.13 -37.54 -19.04
CA PRO A 163 -10.09 -38.66 -19.98
C PRO A 163 -10.17 -40.03 -19.29
N ASN A 164 -9.88 -40.09 -17.99
CA ASN A 164 -9.89 -41.34 -17.22
C ASN A 164 -10.38 -41.12 -15.78
N LYS A 165 -10.66 -42.24 -15.10
CA LYS A 165 -11.22 -42.24 -13.75
C LYS A 165 -10.26 -41.66 -12.71
N ALA A 166 -8.95 -41.92 -12.82
CA ALA A 166 -7.97 -41.47 -11.83
C ALA A 166 -7.84 -39.94 -11.84
N GLU A 167 -7.68 -39.34 -13.02
CA GLU A 167 -7.63 -37.87 -13.17
C GLU A 167 -8.94 -37.21 -12.73
N ARG A 168 -10.08 -37.85 -12.99
CA ARG A 168 -11.38 -37.37 -12.51
C ARG A 168 -11.46 -37.37 -10.99
N GLU A 169 -11.03 -38.44 -10.33
CA GLU A 169 -11.05 -38.55 -8.87
C GLU A 169 -10.11 -37.52 -8.22
N GLU A 170 -8.92 -37.31 -8.78
CA GLU A 170 -7.99 -36.28 -8.33
C GLU A 170 -8.59 -34.86 -8.44
N ALA A 171 -9.18 -34.54 -9.60
CA ALA A 171 -9.83 -33.24 -9.82
C ALA A 171 -11.03 -33.02 -8.88
N LEU A 172 -11.81 -34.06 -8.57
CA LEU A 172 -12.91 -33.97 -7.60
C LEU A 172 -12.41 -33.72 -6.17
N LEU A 173 -11.32 -34.36 -5.76
CA LEU A 173 -10.69 -34.10 -4.45
C LEU A 173 -10.17 -32.67 -4.37
N ALA A 174 -9.50 -32.18 -5.41
CA ALA A 174 -9.01 -30.80 -5.47
C ALA A 174 -10.17 -29.79 -5.50
N GLN A 175 -11.24 -30.08 -6.24
CA GLN A 175 -12.47 -29.26 -6.24
C GLN A 175 -13.05 -29.15 -4.82
N ALA A 176 -13.12 -30.25 -4.07
CA ALA A 176 -13.63 -30.26 -2.70
C ALA A 176 -12.76 -29.41 -1.74
N ASP A 177 -11.43 -29.51 -1.84
CA ASP A 177 -10.50 -28.67 -1.08
C ASP A 177 -10.67 -27.17 -1.42
N TYR A 178 -10.83 -26.83 -2.70
CA TYR A 178 -11.15 -25.45 -3.07
C TYR A 178 -12.50 -24.99 -2.54
N ALA A 179 -13.53 -25.83 -2.55
CA ALA A 179 -14.84 -25.49 -2.00
C ALA A 179 -14.77 -25.20 -0.48
N GLU A 180 -13.98 -25.96 0.28
CA GLU A 180 -13.72 -25.67 1.70
C GLU A 180 -13.01 -24.32 1.88
N ARG A 181 -11.97 -24.04 1.07
CA ARG A 181 -11.25 -22.76 1.09
C ARG A 181 -12.16 -21.58 0.72
N VAL A 182 -13.10 -21.77 -0.20
CA VAL A 182 -14.12 -20.75 -0.53
C VAL A 182 -14.95 -20.43 0.72
N LEU A 183 -15.46 -21.43 1.42
CA LEU A 183 -16.27 -21.24 2.63
C LEU A 183 -15.48 -20.52 3.72
N GLU A 184 -14.26 -20.96 4.01
CA GLU A 184 -13.41 -20.33 5.02
C GLU A 184 -13.10 -18.87 4.65
N ALA A 185 -12.68 -18.61 3.41
CA ALA A 185 -12.34 -17.26 2.98
C ALA A 185 -13.55 -16.32 3.00
N LYS A 186 -14.74 -16.79 2.60
CA LYS A 186 -16.00 -16.04 2.68
C LYS A 186 -16.38 -15.75 4.13
N TYR A 187 -16.23 -16.71 5.04
CA TYR A 187 -16.47 -16.51 6.47
C TYR A 187 -15.54 -15.44 7.05
N ARG A 188 -14.23 -15.55 6.80
CA ARG A 188 -13.23 -14.57 7.26
C ARG A 188 -13.50 -13.17 6.68
N LEU A 189 -13.89 -13.10 5.42
CA LEU A 189 -14.28 -11.86 4.77
C LEU A 189 -15.50 -11.23 5.44
N ARG A 190 -16.55 -12.02 5.70
CA ARG A 190 -17.75 -11.56 6.43
C ARG A 190 -17.38 -11.03 7.82
N SER A 191 -16.56 -11.75 8.58
CA SER A 191 -16.09 -11.30 9.90
C SER A 191 -15.34 -9.97 9.82
N ALA A 192 -14.40 -9.82 8.88
CA ALA A 192 -13.67 -8.56 8.71
C ALA A 192 -14.61 -7.40 8.37
N ARG A 193 -15.63 -7.64 7.54
CA ARG A 193 -16.65 -6.62 7.20
C ARG A 193 -17.53 -6.26 8.39
N ALA A 194 -17.88 -7.23 9.22
CA ALA A 194 -18.65 -7.00 10.44
C ALA A 194 -17.87 -6.09 11.40
N PHE A 195 -16.57 -6.36 11.62
CA PHE A 195 -15.71 -5.49 12.45
C PHE A 195 -15.61 -4.07 11.89
N ILE A 196 -15.44 -3.90 10.58
CA ILE A 196 -15.45 -2.56 9.96
C ILE A 196 -16.74 -1.81 10.29
N ARG A 197 -17.90 -2.47 10.20
CA ARG A 197 -19.20 -1.85 10.53
C ARG A 197 -19.35 -1.55 12.01
N GLU A 198 -18.94 -2.46 12.88
CA GLU A 198 -19.01 -2.32 14.35
C GLU A 198 -18.21 -1.10 14.82
N ASP A 199 -17.03 -0.87 14.22
CA ASP A 199 -16.19 0.29 14.50
C ASP A 199 -16.62 1.57 13.72
N GLY A 200 -17.81 1.57 13.12
CA GLY A 200 -18.40 2.73 12.42
C GLY A 200 -17.84 3.01 11.02
N GLY A 201 -17.02 2.11 10.48
CA GLY A 201 -16.49 2.18 9.13
C GLY A 201 -17.46 1.65 8.08
N THR A 202 -17.21 2.01 6.82
CA THR A 202 -17.95 1.48 5.66
C THR A 202 -17.11 0.44 4.93
N PRO A 203 -17.50 -0.86 4.92
CA PRO A 203 -16.72 -1.89 4.23
C PRO A 203 -16.63 -1.62 2.72
N PRO A 204 -15.50 -1.97 2.07
CA PRO A 204 -15.37 -1.84 0.61
C PRO A 204 -16.45 -2.62 -0.15
N HIS A 205 -16.80 -2.19 -1.36
CA HIS A 205 -17.75 -2.94 -2.19
C HIS A 205 -17.25 -4.35 -2.53
N LEU A 206 -18.18 -5.30 -2.55
CA LEU A 206 -17.89 -6.67 -2.96
C LEU A 206 -18.11 -6.82 -4.47
N PRO A 207 -17.25 -7.59 -5.16
CA PRO A 207 -17.49 -7.98 -6.53
C PRO A 207 -18.68 -8.95 -6.61
N PRO A 208 -19.37 -9.06 -7.77
CA PRO A 208 -20.58 -9.86 -7.91
C PRO A 208 -20.43 -11.34 -7.49
N GLU A 209 -19.25 -11.93 -7.72
CA GLU A 209 -18.94 -13.32 -7.35
C GLU A 209 -18.94 -13.59 -5.84
N LEU A 210 -18.89 -12.52 -5.04
CA LEU A 210 -18.91 -12.54 -3.58
C LEU A 210 -20.14 -11.83 -2.99
N ALA A 211 -21.18 -11.56 -3.80
CA ALA A 211 -22.37 -10.86 -3.35
C ALA A 211 -23.11 -11.58 -2.19
N ASP A 212 -22.94 -12.89 -2.06
CA ASP A 212 -23.52 -13.72 -0.99
C ASP A 212 -22.80 -13.61 0.36
N VAL A 213 -21.66 -12.91 0.41
CA VAL A 213 -20.87 -12.77 1.64
C VAL A 213 -21.61 -11.95 2.69
N ASP A 214 -22.31 -10.88 2.30
CA ASP A 214 -23.24 -10.19 3.17
C ASP A 214 -24.67 -10.62 2.78
N PRO A 215 -25.33 -11.50 3.53
CA PRO A 215 -26.74 -11.76 3.28
C PRO A 215 -27.53 -10.45 3.48
N PRO A 216 -28.63 -10.24 2.74
CA PRO A 216 -29.49 -9.08 2.96
C PRO A 216 -29.93 -9.07 4.43
N GLU A 217 -29.94 -7.89 5.06
CA GLU A 217 -30.46 -7.73 6.41
C GLU A 217 -31.84 -8.38 6.48
N THR A 218 -31.94 -9.50 7.19
CA THR A 218 -33.25 -10.04 7.56
C THR A 218 -33.97 -8.94 8.31
N ALA A 219 -35.05 -8.42 7.73
CA ALA A 219 -35.93 -7.45 8.36
C ALA A 219 -36.22 -7.92 9.80
N PRO A 220 -36.23 -7.01 10.79
CA PRO A 220 -36.54 -7.38 12.16
C PRO A 220 -37.88 -8.11 12.18
N ASN A 221 -37.89 -9.30 12.81
CA ASN A 221 -39.10 -10.05 13.15
C ASN A 221 -40.10 -9.05 13.74
N THR A 222 -41.13 -8.73 12.98
CA THR A 222 -42.34 -8.12 13.51
C THR A 222 -42.99 -9.22 14.33
N THR A 223 -42.67 -9.26 15.61
CA THR A 223 -43.46 -9.99 16.58
C THR A 223 -44.86 -9.40 16.52
N GLU A 224 -45.78 -10.08 15.84
CA GLU A 224 -47.21 -9.87 16.02
C GLU A 224 -47.52 -10.19 17.49
N GLU A 225 -47.53 -9.14 18.32
CA GLU A 225 -48.20 -9.16 19.60
C GLU A 225 -49.71 -9.17 19.29
N ASN A 226 -50.26 -10.37 19.12
CA ASN A 226 -51.69 -10.58 19.06
C ASN A 226 -52.26 -10.29 20.45
N ASP A 227 -52.93 -9.15 20.58
CA ASP A 227 -53.81 -8.82 21.69
C ASP A 227 -54.86 -9.92 21.88
N LEU A 228 -54.91 -10.48 23.10
CA LEU A 228 -56.03 -11.23 23.68
C LEU A 228 -56.24 -10.79 25.13
#